data_AF-A0A7J2HEK3-F1
#
_entry.id   AF-A0A7J2HEK3-F1
#
_cell.length_a   1.000
_cell.length_b   1.000
_cell.length_c   1.000
_cell.angle_alpha   90.00
_cell.angle_beta   90.00
_cell.angle_gamma   90.00
#
_symmetry.space_group_name_H-M   'P 1'
#
loop_
_entity.id
_entity.type
_entity.pdbx_description
1 polymer ?
#
loop_
_entity_poly.entity_id
_entity_poly.type
_entity_poly.pdbx_seq_one_letter_code
_entity_poly.pdbx_strand_id
1 'polypeptide(L)'
;MDKRVKEYFPHASVRKYQASLANNVYDALSAGCRDLVVEAPTGLGKTASVGAGVMAYAADNGLRVLWLTRTGSQVSHVSKELRCLPIYGRRMVCIH
;
A
#
# COMPACT_ATOMS: atom_id res chain seq x y z
N MET A 1 7.16 -5.88 -12.80
CA MET A 1 6.14 -5.81 -11.73
C MET A 1 5.16 -6.92 -12.03
N ASP A 2 4.81 -7.71 -11.01
CA ASP A 2 3.86 -8.82 -11.16
C ASP A 2 2.51 -8.31 -11.70
N LYS A 3 1.82 -9.14 -12.49
CA LYS A 3 0.51 -8.82 -13.07
C LYS A 3 -0.52 -8.49 -11.98
N ARG A 4 -0.51 -9.23 -10.86
CA ARG A 4 -1.41 -9.01 -9.71
C ARG A 4 -1.16 -7.66 -9.06
N VAL A 5 0.10 -7.40 -8.72
CA VAL A 5 0.56 -6.14 -8.11
C VAL A 5 0.27 -4.94 -9.04
N LYS A 6 0.39 -5.13 -10.36
CA LYS A 6 0.11 -4.09 -11.35
C LYS A 6 -1.34 -3.65 -11.41
N GLU A 7 -2.29 -4.54 -11.14
CA GLU A 7 -3.72 -4.21 -11.10
C GLU A 7 -4.05 -3.19 -10.00
N TYR A 8 -3.35 -3.28 -8.86
CA TYR A 8 -3.55 -2.42 -7.69
C TYR A 8 -2.63 -1.20 -7.65
N PHE A 9 -1.75 -1.02 -8.64
CA PHE A 9 -0.85 0.12 -8.66
C PHE A 9 -1.59 1.38 -9.16
N PRO A 10 -1.57 2.50 -8.41
CA PRO A 10 -2.47 3.63 -8.65
C PRO A 10 -2.09 4.52 -9.84
N HIS A 11 -0.91 4.32 -10.44
CA HIS A 11 -0.42 5.14 -11.55
C HIS A 11 -0.23 4.33 -12.83
N ALA A 12 -0.39 4.99 -13.99
CA ALA A 12 -0.24 4.37 -15.30
C ALA A 12 1.17 3.83 -15.59
N SER A 13 2.20 4.46 -15.00
CA SER A 13 3.61 4.10 -15.18
C SER A 13 4.31 3.95 -13.84
N VAL A 14 5.24 3.00 -13.77
CA VAL A 14 6.02 2.70 -12.56
C VAL A 14 7.42 3.32 -12.68
N ARG A 15 7.87 4.03 -11.64
CA ARG A 15 9.23 4.60 -11.57
C ARG A 15 10.24 3.57 -11.11
N LYS A 16 11.53 3.89 -11.26
CA LYS A 16 12.64 3.05 -10.78
C LYS A 16 12.43 2.67 -9.31
N TYR A 17 12.67 1.40 -8.99
CA TYR A 17 12.52 0.78 -7.67
C TYR A 17 11.09 0.59 -7.11
N GLN A 18 10.08 1.34 -7.59
CA GLN A 18 8.69 1.14 -7.14
C GLN A 18 8.18 -0.28 -7.43
N ALA A 19 8.47 -0.78 -8.63
CA ALA A 19 8.10 -2.14 -9.03
C ALA A 19 8.77 -3.21 -8.16
N SER A 20 10.02 -2.99 -7.75
CA SER A 20 10.73 -3.95 -6.90
C SER A 20 10.17 -3.91 -5.49
N LEU A 21 9.96 -2.71 -4.93
CA LEU A 21 9.36 -2.55 -3.61
C LEU A 21 7.98 -3.20 -3.54
N ALA A 22 7.12 -2.97 -4.53
CA ALA A 22 5.77 -3.52 -4.55
C ALA A 22 5.76 -5.06 -4.62
N ASN A 23 6.59 -5.67 -5.47
CA ASN A 23 6.68 -7.14 -5.52
C ASN A 23 7.29 -7.69 -4.23
N ASN A 24 8.36 -7.09 -3.70
CA ASN A 24 8.99 -7.54 -2.45
C ASN A 24 8.00 -7.55 -1.27
N VAL A 25 7.10 -6.56 -1.21
CA VAL A 25 6.02 -6.53 -0.20
C VAL A 25 5.05 -7.70 -0.40
N TYR A 26 4.58 -7.92 -1.63
CA TYR A 26 3.68 -9.04 -1.95
C TYR A 26 4.32 -10.40 -1.66
N ASP A 27 5.58 -10.58 -2.07
CA ASP A 27 6.34 -11.82 -1.90
C ASP A 27 6.59 -12.12 -0.42
N ALA A 28 6.95 -11.10 0.39
CA ALA A 28 7.14 -11.26 1.82
C ALA A 28 5.85 -11.68 2.55
N LEU A 29 4.72 -11.04 2.21
CA LEU A 29 3.42 -11.43 2.76
C LEU A 29 3.03 -12.85 2.34
N SER A 30 3.23 -13.19 1.06
CA SER A 30 2.95 -14.51 0.50
C SER A 30 3.84 -15.61 1.07
N ALA A 31 5.06 -15.27 1.48
CA ALA A 31 5.96 -16.17 2.20
C ALA A 31 5.57 -16.38 3.68
N GLY A 32 4.52 -15.71 4.17
CA GLY A 32 4.03 -15.84 5.53
C GLY A 32 4.78 -14.96 6.54
N CYS A 33 5.51 -13.93 6.10
CA CYS A 33 6.13 -12.98 7.01
C CYS A 33 5.05 -12.25 7.83
N ARG A 34 5.07 -12.41 9.15
CA ARG A 34 4.11 -11.74 10.05
C ARG A 34 4.31 -10.22 10.09
N ASP A 35 5.57 -9.80 10.15
CA ASP A 35 5.96 -8.40 10.29
C ASP A 35 6.96 -8.03 9.18
N LEU A 36 6.76 -6.89 8.53
CA LEU A 36 7.64 -6.36 7.48
C LEU A 36 8.00 -4.90 7.77
N VAL A 37 9.29 -4.60 7.79
CA VAL A 37 9.80 -3.22 7.93
C VAL A 37 10.33 -2.76 6.58
N VAL A 38 9.80 -1.65 6.09
CA VAL A 38 10.18 -1.06 4.81
C VAL A 38 10.77 0.32 5.04
N GLU A 39 12.03 0.50 4.68
CA GLU A 39 12.63 1.81 4.54
C GLU A 39 12.64 2.23 3.06
N ALA A 40 12.17 3.44 2.80
CA ALA A 40 12.31 4.05 1.49
C ALA A 40 12.39 5.58 1.62
N PRO A 41 13.15 6.27 0.75
CA PRO A 41 13.28 7.72 0.79
C PRO A 41 11.96 8.43 0.44
N THR A 42 11.82 9.67 0.89
CA THR A 42 10.70 10.54 0.48
C THR A 42 10.69 10.72 -1.04
N GLY A 43 9.50 10.91 -1.64
CA GLY A 43 9.36 11.06 -3.09
C GLY A 43 9.43 9.76 -3.92
N LEU A 44 9.81 8.61 -3.32
CA LEU A 44 9.84 7.33 -4.03
C LEU A 44 8.44 6.84 -4.46
N GLY A 45 7.37 7.29 -3.80
CA GLY A 45 6.04 6.69 -3.96
C GLY A 45 5.86 5.43 -3.11
N LYS A 46 6.30 5.52 -1.84
CA LYS A 46 6.15 4.46 -0.84
C LYS A 46 4.71 4.00 -0.71
N THR A 47 3.78 4.95 -0.58
CA THR A 47 2.35 4.66 -0.41
C THR A 47 1.81 3.85 -1.60
N ALA A 48 2.03 4.30 -2.84
CA ALA A 48 1.63 3.56 -4.04
C ALA A 48 2.24 2.16 -4.10
N SER A 49 3.53 2.03 -3.83
CA SER A 49 4.26 0.76 -3.97
C SER A 49 3.87 -0.25 -2.89
N VAL A 50 3.86 0.17 -1.63
CA VAL A 50 3.41 -0.68 -0.50
C VAL A 50 1.93 -0.99 -0.64
N GLY A 51 1.12 0.00 -1.02
CA GLY A 51 -0.30 -0.16 -1.28
C GLY A 51 -0.58 -1.24 -2.31
N ALA A 52 0.09 -1.20 -3.47
CA ALA A 52 -0.11 -2.20 -4.52
C ALA A 52 0.21 -3.63 -4.05
N GLY A 53 1.32 -3.82 -3.34
CA GLY A 53 1.70 -5.15 -2.82
C GLY A 53 0.75 -5.68 -1.75
N VAL A 54 0.40 -4.84 -0.77
CA VAL A 54 -0.54 -5.18 0.31
C VAL A 54 -1.93 -5.46 -0.24
N MET A 55 -2.41 -4.63 -1.17
CA MET A 55 -3.75 -4.76 -1.74
C MET A 55 -3.89 -6.01 -2.60
N ALA A 56 -2.87 -6.35 -3.40
CA ALA A 56 -2.84 -7.59 -4.16
C ALA A 56 -2.92 -8.81 -3.24
N TYR A 57 -2.11 -8.84 -2.18
CA TYR A 57 -2.13 -9.93 -1.21
C TYR A 57 -3.47 -10.02 -0.47
N ALA A 58 -4.01 -8.88 -0.03
CA ALA A 58 -5.29 -8.84 0.68
C ALA A 58 -6.45 -9.34 -0.18
N ALA A 59 -6.49 -8.96 -1.47
CA ALA A 59 -7.50 -9.41 -2.40
C ALA A 59 -7.43 -10.92 -2.66
N ASP A 60 -6.23 -11.47 -2.86
CA ASP A 60 -6.03 -12.91 -3.08
C ASP A 60 -6.47 -13.75 -1.86
N ASN A 61 -6.50 -13.16 -0.66
CA ASN A 61 -6.79 -13.84 0.61
C ASN A 61 -8.09 -13.39 1.28
N GLY A 62 -8.90 -12.54 0.64
CA GLY A 62 -10.17 -12.06 1.20
C GLY A 62 -10.01 -11.21 2.49
N LEU A 63 -8.90 -10.48 2.62
CA LEU A 63 -8.57 -9.68 3.79
C LEU A 63 -8.98 -8.21 3.63
N ARG A 64 -9.08 -7.49 4.75
CA ARG A 64 -9.28 -6.04 4.80
C ARG A 64 -7.99 -5.36 5.24
N VAL A 65 -7.73 -4.16 4.71
CA VAL A 65 -6.51 -3.40 5.00
C VAL A 65 -6.83 -2.18 5.84
N LEU A 66 -6.17 -2.07 7.00
CA LEU A 66 -6.24 -0.90 7.87
C LEU A 66 -4.96 -0.06 7.74
N TRP A 67 -5.08 1.14 7.20
CA TRP A 67 -3.99 2.10 7.08
C TRP A 67 -3.95 3.03 8.30
N LEU A 68 -2.84 3.00 9.03
CA LEU A 68 -2.60 3.88 10.17
C LEU A 68 -1.65 5.00 9.77
N THR A 69 -2.02 6.25 10.07
CA THR A 69 -1.17 7.42 9.81
C THR A 69 -1.17 8.35 11.03
N ARG A 70 -0.24 9.31 11.06
CA ARG A 70 -0.09 10.22 12.21
C ARG A 70 -1.09 11.37 12.17
N THR A 71 -1.39 11.91 10.98
CA THR A 71 -2.21 13.13 10.83
C THR A 71 -3.35 12.96 9.84
N GLY A 72 -4.41 13.76 9.98
CA GLY A 72 -5.57 13.71 9.09
C GLY A 72 -5.23 14.06 7.64
N SER A 73 -4.23 14.94 7.44
CA SER A 73 -3.70 15.22 6.10
C SER A 73 -3.07 13.99 5.45
N GLN A 74 -2.39 13.13 6.23
CA GLN A 74 -1.81 11.90 5.71
C GLN A 74 -2.89 10.88 5.36
N VAL A 75 -3.95 10.75 6.17
CA VAL A 75 -5.15 9.95 5.82
C VAL A 75 -5.70 10.40 4.47
N SER A 76 -5.91 11.70 4.28
CA SER A 76 -6.42 12.25 3.03
C SER A 76 -5.50 11.94 1.84
N HIS A 77 -4.18 11.96 2.04
CA HIS A 77 -3.23 11.59 0.99
C HIS A 77 -3.31 10.11 0.64
N VAL A 78 -3.33 9.21 1.63
CA VAL A 78 -3.47 7.76 1.41
C VAL A 78 -4.79 7.42 0.74
N SER A 79 -5.89 8.04 1.19
CA SER A 79 -7.22 7.87 0.60
C SER A 79 -7.26 8.26 -0.88
N LYS A 80 -6.68 9.42 -1.24
CA LYS A 80 -6.60 9.85 -2.65
C LYS A 80 -5.72 8.92 -3.49
N GLU A 81 -4.57 8.51 -2.94
CA GLU A 81 -3.60 7.68 -3.66
C GLU A 81 -4.15 6.27 -3.92
N LEU A 82 -4.69 5.61 -2.88
CA LEU A 82 -5.09 4.20 -2.91
C LEU A 82 -6.60 4.01 -3.11
N ARG A 83 -7.37 5.09 -3.26
CA ARG A 83 -8.84 5.08 -3.40
C ARG A 83 -9.57 4.35 -2.27
N CYS A 84 -9.02 4.40 -1.05
CA CYS A 84 -9.60 3.80 0.14
C CYS A 84 -10.47 4.79 0.94
N LEU A 85 -11.40 4.28 1.74
CA LEU A 85 -12.32 5.12 2.53
C LEU A 85 -11.58 5.76 3.72
N PRO A 86 -11.55 7.09 3.84
CA PRO A 86 -10.98 7.76 4.98
C PRO A 86 -11.98 7.79 6.14
N ILE A 87 -11.49 7.55 7.36
CA ILE A 87 -12.27 7.67 8.59
C ILE A 87 -11.62 8.74 9.47
N TYR A 88 -12.39 9.79 9.75
CA TYR A 88 -11.99 10.90 10.62
C TYR A 88 -12.74 10.78 11.96
N GLY A 89 -12.00 10.73 13.06
CA GLY A 89 -12.55 10.63 14.41
C GLY A 89 -11.43 10.77 15.46
N ARG A 90 -11.59 10.16 16.65
CA ARG A 90 -10.50 10.07 17.65
C ARG A 90 -9.22 9.43 17.10
N ARG A 91 -9.36 8.57 16.08
CA ARG A 91 -8.27 7.98 15.31
C ARG A 91 -8.47 8.32 13.83
N MET A 92 -7.36 8.51 13.13
CA MET A 92 -7.32 8.90 11.72
C MET A 92 -6.76 7.72 10.93
N VAL A 93 -7.63 7.02 10.20
CA VAL A 93 -7.30 5.75 9.52
C VAL A 93 -7.94 5.68 8.13
N CYS A 94 -7.43 4.79 7.26
CA CYS A 94 -8.15 4.39 6.04
C CYS A 94 -8.47 2.91 6.06
N ILE A 95 -9.61 2.52 5.51
CA ILE A 95 -10.00 1.12 5.34
C ILE A 95 -10.17 0.82 3.85
N HIS A 96 -9.57 -0.28 3.40
CA HIS A 96 -9.83 -0.89 2.10
C HIS A 96 -10.43 -2.27 2.29
#